data_AF-A0A2Z7D358-F1
#
_entry.id   AF-A0A2Z7D358-F1
#
_cell.length_a   1.000
_cell.length_b   1.000
_cell.length_c   1.000
_cell.angle_alpha   90.00
_cell.angle_beta   90.00
_cell.angle_gamma   90.00
#
_symmetry.space_group_name_H-M   'P 1'
#
loop_
_entity.id
_entity.type
_entity.pdbx_description
1 polymer ?
#
loop_
_entity_poly.entity_id
_entity_poly.type
_entity_poly.pdbx_seq_one_letter_code
_entity_poly.pdbx_strand_id
1 'polypeptide(L)'
;MRFLRSDCIHWEQNLQDQLRQAQESVSTMRKLHEFAQSQLFEIRAQSDEERAAKQSEVNLLMDEIEHAQTRLLSLEREKGLLQSQLHSGNQESGQEKSDKLDRNAMLENSLSAKEKIISDLNMELHNLETTLSIERDSHLNELKKLKALINEKDLELEEMKKDIQARPTEKLVNDLRKKVKILQAVGYNSIEAEDWEVATSGEAPSKLESLLLDKNRKMEHELTQLKVKLAETSSLLEAAEVKISEQTLKIFEQQKLIQKLEDDILKGYNSKDKRGMLFDEWDLSESGGIDLVENAEQRRPQADVDQSSMLKVICNQRDRFRARLRETEEEIRQLKEKIGLLTTELEKTKADNVTLYGKIRYVQDYNSEKVISRGSKKQVEDVESGFSSDVESKYKKIYEDDINPFAAFSRKEKELRYKELGLRDKITLSSGRFLLGNKYARTFVFFYTIGLHILVFTCLYRMSALSYLSHGPEETLIGENIKLRHPQ
;
A
#
# COMPACT_ATOMS: atom_id res chain seq x y z
N MET A 1 -20.21 15.03 -22.57
CA MET A 1 -21.20 14.85 -21.50
C MET A 1 -20.74 13.89 -20.40
N ARG A 2 -20.66 12.56 -20.58
CA ARG A 2 -20.36 11.63 -19.46
C ARG A 2 -19.04 11.92 -18.73
N PHE A 3 -17.93 12.11 -19.45
CA PHE A 3 -16.62 12.47 -18.87
C PHE A 3 -16.69 13.73 -18.00
N LEU A 4 -17.11 14.87 -18.57
CA LEU A 4 -17.36 16.13 -17.84
C LEU A 4 -18.23 16.00 -16.58
N ARG A 5 -19.12 14.97 -16.51
CA ARG A 5 -19.92 14.70 -15.31
C ARG A 5 -19.13 13.92 -14.25
N SER A 6 -18.25 13.01 -14.67
CA SER A 6 -17.30 12.32 -13.79
C SER A 6 -16.26 13.29 -13.23
N ASP A 7 -15.72 14.17 -14.07
CA ASP A 7 -14.72 15.18 -13.69
C ASP A 7 -15.32 16.16 -12.66
N CYS A 8 -16.58 16.57 -12.86
CA CYS A 8 -17.34 17.39 -11.93
C CYS A 8 -17.58 16.67 -10.57
N ILE A 9 -17.97 15.40 -10.58
CA ILE A 9 -18.16 14.60 -9.35
C ILE A 9 -16.84 14.44 -8.58
N HIS A 10 -15.72 14.19 -9.27
CA HIS A 10 -14.41 14.09 -8.63
C HIS A 10 -13.95 15.44 -8.04
N TRP A 11 -14.27 16.56 -8.70
CA TRP A 11 -14.02 17.89 -8.16
C TRP A 11 -14.89 18.20 -6.93
N GLU A 12 -16.18 17.82 -6.97
CA GLU A 12 -17.11 17.92 -5.85
C GLU A 12 -16.65 17.09 -4.65
N GLN A 13 -16.21 15.84 -4.87
CA GLN A 13 -15.66 14.97 -3.82
C GLN A 13 -14.38 15.56 -3.20
N ASN A 14 -13.44 16.02 -4.01
CA ASN A 14 -12.23 16.68 -3.52
C ASN A 14 -12.56 17.96 -2.73
N LEU A 15 -13.57 18.73 -3.14
CA LEU A 15 -14.02 19.92 -2.40
C LEU A 15 -14.70 19.55 -1.06
N GLN A 16 -15.45 18.45 -1.02
CA GLN A 16 -16.02 17.91 0.23
C GLN A 16 -14.93 17.40 1.19
N ASP A 17 -13.88 16.75 0.68
CA ASP A 17 -12.75 16.31 1.50
C ASP A 17 -11.90 17.47 2.02
N GLN A 18 -11.66 18.51 1.22
CA GLN A 18 -11.03 19.76 1.68
C GLN A 18 -11.88 20.46 2.75
N LEU A 19 -13.22 20.50 2.59
CA LEU A 19 -14.12 21.04 3.60
C LEU A 19 -14.10 20.22 4.89
N ARG A 20 -14.04 18.89 4.79
CA ARG A 20 -13.92 17.96 5.93
C ARG A 20 -12.59 18.17 6.67
N GLN A 21 -11.47 18.26 5.97
CA GLN A 21 -10.15 18.53 6.56
C GLN A 21 -10.10 19.92 7.25
N ALA A 22 -10.75 20.93 6.66
CA ALA A 22 -10.91 22.25 7.29
C ALA A 22 -11.80 22.20 8.55
N GLN A 23 -12.89 21.41 8.54
CA GLN A 23 -13.73 21.22 9.72
C GLN A 23 -13.01 20.45 10.83
N GLU A 24 -12.27 19.40 10.48
CA GLU A 24 -11.49 18.59 11.43
C GLU A 24 -10.38 19.43 12.09
N SER A 25 -9.63 20.24 11.31
CA SER A 25 -8.60 21.15 11.84
C SER A 25 -9.16 22.31 12.67
N VAL A 26 -10.33 22.86 12.33
CA VAL A 26 -11.05 23.80 13.21
C VAL A 26 -11.51 23.10 14.50
N SER A 27 -11.91 21.82 14.45
CA SER A 27 -12.31 21.06 15.64
C SER A 27 -11.15 20.76 16.59
N THR A 28 -9.94 20.49 16.07
CA THR A 28 -8.75 20.27 16.89
C THR A 28 -8.24 21.59 17.47
N MET A 29 -8.23 22.68 16.70
CA MET A 29 -7.93 24.02 17.21
C MET A 29 -8.87 24.45 18.35
N ARG A 30 -10.18 24.16 18.24
CA ARG A 30 -11.13 24.42 19.34
C ARG A 30 -10.81 23.61 20.60
N LYS A 31 -10.58 22.31 20.48
CA LYS A 31 -10.20 21.45 21.63
C LYS A 31 -8.89 21.91 22.29
N LEU A 32 -7.90 22.33 21.49
CA LEU A 32 -6.64 22.89 22.01
C LEU A 32 -6.86 24.24 22.71
N HIS A 33 -7.75 25.08 22.20
CA HIS A 33 -8.12 26.34 22.84
C HIS A 33 -8.88 26.12 24.16
N GLU A 34 -9.87 25.23 24.17
CA GLU A 34 -10.62 24.82 25.37
C GLU A 34 -9.68 24.25 26.45
N PHE A 35 -8.72 23.40 26.05
CA PHE A 35 -7.71 22.83 26.95
C PHE A 35 -6.73 23.88 27.50
N ALA A 36 -6.21 24.78 26.65
CA ALA A 36 -5.37 25.89 27.09
C ALA A 36 -6.14 26.86 28.01
N GLN A 37 -7.42 27.10 27.73
CA GLN A 37 -8.30 27.91 28.56
C GLN A 37 -8.55 27.26 29.93
N SER A 38 -8.75 25.94 30.00
CA SER A 38 -8.89 25.24 31.28
C SER A 38 -7.61 25.29 32.11
N GLN A 39 -6.43 25.12 31.49
CA GLN A 39 -5.15 25.28 32.20
C GLN A 39 -4.94 26.71 32.71
N LEU A 40 -5.32 27.74 31.94
CA LEU A 40 -5.24 29.13 32.39
C LEU A 40 -6.20 29.42 33.57
N PHE A 41 -7.37 28.80 33.61
CA PHE A 41 -8.26 28.90 34.78
C PHE A 41 -7.71 28.14 36.00
N GLU A 42 -7.12 26.96 35.81
CA GLU A 42 -6.53 26.16 36.89
C GLU A 42 -5.31 26.85 37.53
N ILE A 43 -4.36 27.34 36.71
CA ILE A 43 -3.21 28.12 37.18
C ILE A 43 -3.66 29.40 37.89
N ARG A 44 -4.73 30.05 37.39
CA ARG A 44 -5.30 31.22 38.05
C ARG A 44 -5.92 30.88 39.40
N ALA A 45 -6.69 29.80 39.49
CA ALA A 45 -7.29 29.37 40.75
C ALA A 45 -6.21 29.06 41.81
N GLN A 46 -5.15 28.35 41.44
CA GLN A 46 -4.00 28.07 42.31
C GLN A 46 -3.28 29.37 42.75
N SER A 47 -3.13 30.35 41.86
CA SER A 47 -2.52 31.65 42.18
C SER A 47 -3.40 32.52 43.11
N ASP A 48 -4.72 32.53 42.89
CA ASP A 48 -5.67 33.24 43.74
C ASP A 48 -5.81 32.55 45.13
N GLU A 49 -5.69 31.21 45.20
CA GLU A 49 -5.62 30.43 46.45
C GLU A 49 -4.31 30.65 47.22
N GLU A 50 -3.15 30.56 46.56
CA GLU A 50 -1.84 30.84 47.19
C GLU A 50 -1.79 32.28 47.74
N ARG A 51 -2.40 33.23 47.02
CA ARG A 51 -2.54 34.62 47.47
C ARG A 51 -3.45 34.74 48.69
N ALA A 52 -4.57 34.01 48.74
CA ALA A 52 -5.46 34.00 49.90
C ALA A 52 -4.78 33.39 51.13
N ALA A 53 -4.05 32.28 50.96
CA ALA A 53 -3.26 31.64 52.01
C ALA A 53 -2.21 32.61 52.59
N LYS A 54 -1.38 33.24 51.73
CA LYS A 54 -0.40 34.25 52.16
C LYS A 54 -1.03 35.46 52.84
N GLN A 55 -2.21 35.90 52.40
CA GLN A 55 -2.93 36.97 53.09
C GLN A 55 -3.40 36.54 54.49
N SER A 56 -3.83 35.28 54.68
CA SER A 56 -4.19 34.76 56.00
C SER A 56 -2.99 34.60 56.93
N GLU A 57 -1.82 34.21 56.40
CA GLU A 57 -0.54 34.19 57.13
C GLU A 57 -0.13 35.59 57.59
N VAL A 58 -0.18 36.59 56.70
CA VAL A 58 0.10 37.99 57.03
C VAL A 58 -0.86 38.53 58.09
N ASN A 59 -2.15 38.18 58.02
CA ASN A 59 -3.13 38.58 59.04
C ASN A 59 -2.81 37.94 60.41
N LEU A 60 -2.54 36.63 60.46
CA LEU A 60 -2.18 35.94 61.70
C LEU A 60 -0.92 36.50 62.34
N LEU A 61 0.12 36.78 61.54
CA LEU A 61 1.35 37.43 62.03
C LEU A 61 1.10 38.86 62.53
N MET A 62 0.11 39.58 61.98
CA MET A 62 -0.29 40.89 62.47
C MET A 62 -1.05 40.79 63.81
N ASP A 63 -1.96 39.83 63.96
CA ASP A 63 -2.64 39.51 65.22
C ASP A 63 -1.64 39.11 66.32
N GLU A 64 -0.65 38.26 65.99
CA GLU A 64 0.44 37.90 66.92
C GLU A 64 1.29 39.11 67.34
N ILE A 65 1.56 40.05 66.43
CA ILE A 65 2.26 41.30 66.73
C ILE A 65 1.42 42.19 67.66
N GLU A 66 0.11 42.31 67.43
CA GLU A 66 -0.79 43.08 68.32
C GLU A 66 -0.92 42.43 69.71
N HIS A 67 -0.97 41.09 69.79
CA HIS A 67 -0.91 40.36 71.06
C HIS A 67 0.43 40.54 71.80
N ALA A 68 1.56 40.53 71.08
CA ALA A 68 2.88 40.79 71.67
C ALA A 68 2.99 42.24 72.19
N GLN A 69 2.53 43.23 71.41
CA GLN A 69 2.52 44.64 71.80
C GLN A 69 1.63 44.90 73.01
N THR A 70 0.41 44.34 73.05
CA THR A 70 -0.51 44.50 74.18
C THR A 70 0.03 43.84 75.45
N ARG A 71 0.68 42.67 75.37
CA ARG A 71 1.36 42.08 76.53
C ARG A 71 2.55 42.92 76.99
N LEU A 72 3.37 43.46 76.09
CA LEU A 72 4.47 44.36 76.43
C LEU A 72 3.96 45.60 77.20
N LEU A 73 2.91 46.25 76.69
CA LEU A 73 2.26 47.40 77.33
C LEU A 73 1.60 47.07 78.69
N SER A 74 1.23 45.81 78.95
CA SER A 74 0.79 45.39 80.30
C SER A 74 1.97 45.27 81.27
N LEU A 75 3.08 44.65 80.84
CA LEU A 75 4.29 44.46 81.65
C LEU A 75 4.96 45.80 82.01
N GLU A 76 4.91 46.79 81.12
CA GLU A 76 5.39 48.15 81.41
C GLU A 76 4.56 48.85 82.49
N ARG A 77 3.23 48.66 82.49
CA ARG A 77 2.35 49.18 83.56
C ARG A 77 2.58 48.46 84.88
N GLU A 78 2.67 47.13 84.87
CA GLU A 78 2.98 46.31 86.05
C GLU A 78 4.31 46.75 86.70
N LYS A 79 5.36 46.94 85.88
CA LYS A 79 6.66 47.47 86.31
C LYS A 79 6.58 48.85 86.95
N GLY A 80 5.80 49.77 86.38
CA GLY A 80 5.58 51.11 86.95
C GLY A 80 4.85 51.08 88.30
N LEU A 81 3.85 50.21 88.45
CA LEU A 81 3.13 50.02 89.71
C LEU A 81 4.04 49.46 90.82
N LEU A 82 4.87 48.46 90.50
CA LEU A 82 5.83 47.88 91.46
C LEU A 82 6.90 48.90 91.89
N GLN A 83 7.38 49.75 90.98
CA GLN A 83 8.29 50.85 91.32
C GLN A 83 7.64 51.88 92.26
N SER A 84 6.34 52.14 92.11
CA SER A 84 5.59 53.03 93.00
C SER A 84 5.39 52.43 94.40
N GLN A 85 4.99 51.15 94.49
CA GLN A 85 4.83 50.45 95.77
C GLN A 85 6.13 50.35 96.58
N LEU A 86 7.27 50.15 95.92
CA LEU A 86 8.60 50.19 96.56
C LEU A 86 8.95 51.57 97.14
N HIS A 87 8.35 52.65 96.65
CA HIS A 87 8.54 54.00 97.19
C HIS A 87 7.64 54.29 98.39
N SER A 88 6.37 53.85 98.38
CA SER A 88 5.42 54.11 99.47
C SER A 88 5.63 53.21 100.68
N GLY A 89 5.97 51.93 100.49
CA GLY A 89 6.18 50.96 101.57
C GLY A 89 7.34 51.24 102.52
N ASN A 90 8.13 52.29 102.27
CA ASN A 90 9.33 52.64 103.03
C ASN A 90 9.14 53.83 104.02
N GLN A 91 7.91 54.33 104.21
CA GLN A 91 7.66 55.51 105.07
C GLN A 91 6.84 55.25 106.36
N GLU A 92 6.05 54.16 106.45
CA GLU A 92 5.10 53.97 107.55
C GLU A 92 5.38 52.72 108.41
N SER A 93 6.03 52.88 109.56
CA SER A 93 6.02 51.86 110.60
C SER A 93 6.29 52.39 112.03
N GLY A 94 5.23 52.67 112.78
CA GLY A 94 5.29 52.64 114.26
C GLY A 94 4.42 53.65 115.02
N GLN A 95 3.46 53.14 115.81
CA GLN A 95 3.12 53.64 117.15
C GLN A 95 2.43 52.52 117.98
N GLU A 96 1.94 52.85 119.19
CA GLU A 96 1.63 51.97 120.32
C GLU A 96 0.44 50.98 120.10
N LYS A 97 0.15 49.93 120.91
CA LYS A 97 0.50 49.45 122.29
C LYS A 97 -0.46 49.74 123.46
N SER A 98 -1.51 50.54 123.32
CA SER A 98 -2.53 50.70 124.38
C SER A 98 -3.73 49.75 124.25
N ASP A 99 -4.22 49.55 123.02
CA ASP A 99 -5.50 48.87 122.69
C ASP A 99 -5.61 47.37 123.04
N LYS A 100 -4.63 46.79 123.75
CA LYS A 100 -4.23 45.37 123.65
C LYS A 100 -5.34 44.31 123.79
N LEU A 101 -6.45 44.56 124.49
CA LEU A 101 -7.51 43.57 124.65
C LEU A 101 -8.51 43.59 123.48
N ASP A 102 -9.09 44.75 123.15
CA ASP A 102 -9.89 44.91 121.92
C ASP A 102 -9.04 44.62 120.68
N ARG A 103 -7.77 45.01 120.68
CA ARG A 103 -6.81 44.69 119.62
C ARG A 103 -6.43 43.22 119.60
N ASN A 104 -6.46 42.48 120.71
CA ASN A 104 -6.32 41.02 120.66
C ASN A 104 -7.59 40.39 120.05
N ALA A 105 -8.79 40.80 120.45
CA ALA A 105 -10.04 40.29 119.87
C ALA A 105 -10.20 40.67 118.38
N MET A 106 -9.78 41.87 117.98
CA MET A 106 -9.70 42.29 116.58
C MET A 106 -8.58 41.58 115.83
N LEU A 107 -7.44 41.27 116.47
CA LEU A 107 -6.39 40.45 115.88
C LEU A 107 -6.84 38.98 115.72
N GLU A 108 -7.65 38.44 116.61
CA GLU A 108 -8.17 37.07 116.58
C GLU A 108 -9.30 36.92 115.54
N ASN A 109 -10.20 37.92 115.45
CA ASN A 109 -11.13 38.05 114.33
C ASN A 109 -10.40 38.32 112.99
N SER A 110 -9.30 39.08 113.00
CA SER A 110 -8.46 39.27 111.80
C SER A 110 -7.65 38.02 111.45
N LEU A 111 -7.23 37.23 112.44
CA LEU A 111 -6.51 35.97 112.27
C LEU A 111 -7.44 34.95 111.64
N SER A 112 -8.61 34.69 112.23
CA SER A 112 -9.61 33.77 111.68
C SER A 112 -10.14 34.22 110.32
N ALA A 113 -10.30 35.53 110.07
CA ALA A 113 -10.60 36.05 108.73
C ALA A 113 -9.45 35.78 107.74
N LYS A 114 -8.18 35.95 108.15
CA LYS A 114 -7.01 35.64 107.33
C LYS A 114 -6.83 34.14 107.11
N GLU A 115 -7.07 33.30 108.11
CA GLU A 115 -7.04 31.84 108.02
C GLU A 115 -8.12 31.34 107.06
N LYS A 116 -9.32 31.94 107.10
CA LYS A 116 -10.34 31.68 106.08
C LYS A 116 -9.87 32.12 104.70
N ILE A 117 -9.36 33.34 104.54
CA ILE A 117 -8.82 33.82 103.24
C ILE A 117 -7.67 32.93 102.75
N ILE A 118 -6.80 32.43 103.63
CA ILE A 118 -5.73 31.49 103.31
C ILE A 118 -6.31 30.12 102.91
N SER A 119 -7.37 29.65 103.55
CA SER A 119 -8.08 28.42 103.16
C SER A 119 -8.77 28.56 101.80
N ASP A 120 -9.45 29.68 101.56
CA ASP A 120 -10.12 30.00 100.30
C ASP A 120 -9.08 30.13 99.18
N LEU A 121 -7.97 30.85 99.40
CA LEU A 121 -6.84 30.95 98.45
C LEU A 121 -6.11 29.63 98.22
N ASN A 122 -5.93 28.79 99.24
CA ASN A 122 -5.33 27.46 99.08
C ASN A 122 -6.24 26.53 98.25
N MET A 123 -7.56 26.65 98.42
CA MET A 123 -8.54 25.93 97.60
C MET A 123 -8.54 26.45 96.16
N GLU A 124 -8.45 27.77 95.94
CA GLU A 124 -8.27 28.37 94.61
C GLU A 124 -6.95 27.92 93.96
N LEU A 125 -5.83 27.91 94.69
CA LEU A 125 -4.54 27.42 94.20
C LEU A 125 -4.61 25.93 93.82
N HIS A 126 -5.21 25.07 94.65
CA HIS A 126 -5.38 23.65 94.34
C HIS A 126 -6.31 23.44 93.13
N ASN A 127 -7.37 24.24 93.00
CA ASN A 127 -8.25 24.21 91.83
C ASN A 127 -7.52 24.64 90.55
N LEU A 128 -6.70 25.70 90.62
CA LEU A 128 -5.86 26.15 89.50
C LEU A 128 -4.75 25.15 89.15
N GLU A 129 -4.12 24.51 90.14
CA GLU A 129 -3.11 23.47 89.93
C GLU A 129 -3.72 22.23 89.27
N THR A 130 -4.91 21.81 89.70
CA THR A 130 -5.62 20.68 89.10
C THR A 130 -6.14 20.99 87.69
N THR A 131 -6.66 22.19 87.41
CA THR A 131 -7.02 22.56 86.02
C THR A 131 -5.79 22.63 85.13
N LEU A 132 -4.69 23.25 85.59
CA LEU A 132 -3.43 23.28 84.85
C LEU A 132 -2.85 21.87 84.61
N SER A 133 -2.99 20.93 85.55
CA SER A 133 -2.59 19.53 85.32
C SER A 133 -3.42 18.88 84.22
N ILE A 134 -4.75 19.07 84.25
CA ILE A 134 -5.68 18.52 83.24
C ILE A 134 -5.41 19.11 81.85
N GLU A 135 -5.16 20.41 81.76
CA GLU A 135 -4.79 21.09 80.50
C GLU A 135 -3.44 20.57 79.98
N ARG A 136 -2.43 20.42 80.84
CA ARG A 136 -1.12 19.85 80.45
C ARG A 136 -1.24 18.41 79.96
N ASP A 137 -2.03 17.56 80.62
CA ASP A 137 -2.27 16.20 80.16
C ASP A 137 -3.06 16.15 78.85
N SER A 138 -4.02 17.06 78.66
CA SER A 138 -4.73 17.23 77.39
C SER A 138 -3.75 17.58 76.26
N HIS A 139 -2.95 18.63 76.42
CA HIS A 139 -1.93 19.04 75.44
C HIS A 139 -0.85 17.97 75.22
N LEU A 140 -0.42 17.24 76.25
CA LEU A 140 0.50 16.11 76.09
C LEU A 140 -0.11 14.97 75.27
N ASN A 141 -1.42 14.72 75.39
CA ASN A 141 -2.11 13.71 74.59
C ASN A 141 -2.39 14.21 73.15
N GLU A 142 -2.60 15.50 72.95
CA GLU A 142 -2.71 16.12 71.62
C GLU A 142 -1.36 16.11 70.89
N LEU A 143 -0.26 16.47 71.56
CA LEU A 143 1.10 16.35 71.04
C LEU A 143 1.46 14.91 70.67
N LYS A 144 1.01 13.90 71.44
CA LYS A 144 1.16 12.48 71.07
C LYS A 144 0.38 12.13 69.79
N LYS A 145 -0.87 12.59 69.65
CA LYS A 145 -1.68 12.39 68.43
C LYS A 145 -1.04 13.04 67.21
N LEU A 146 -0.66 14.31 67.31
CA LEU A 146 0.00 15.06 66.23
C LEU A 146 1.33 14.41 65.85
N LYS A 147 2.13 13.96 66.81
CA LYS A 147 3.38 13.23 66.54
C LYS A 147 3.14 11.87 65.87
N ALA A 148 2.07 11.16 66.22
CA ALA A 148 1.69 9.93 65.53
C ALA A 148 1.26 10.19 64.08
N LEU A 149 0.46 11.25 63.84
CA LEU A 149 0.05 11.68 62.50
C LEU A 149 1.25 12.10 61.64
N ILE A 150 2.21 12.85 62.21
CA ILE A 150 3.44 13.23 61.52
C ILE A 150 4.23 11.98 61.11
N ASN A 151 4.46 11.04 62.04
CA ASN A 151 5.15 9.78 61.71
C ASN A 151 4.42 8.98 60.60
N GLU A 152 3.09 8.99 60.57
CA GLU A 152 2.27 8.34 59.53
C GLU A 152 2.44 9.03 58.17
N LYS A 153 2.37 10.37 58.12
CA LYS A 153 2.63 11.15 56.90
C LYS A 153 4.08 11.02 56.43
N ASP A 154 5.06 10.94 57.32
CA ASP A 154 6.47 10.71 56.98
C ASP A 154 6.68 9.33 56.34
N LEU A 155 6.00 8.29 56.83
CA LEU A 155 6.03 6.95 56.23
C LEU A 155 5.36 6.93 54.84
N GLU A 156 4.20 7.56 54.68
CA GLU A 156 3.57 7.75 53.37
C GLU A 156 4.48 8.52 52.39
N LEU A 157 5.18 9.55 52.88
CA LEU A 157 6.11 10.35 52.06
C LEU A 157 7.34 9.54 51.65
N GLU A 158 7.92 8.69 52.50
CA GLU A 158 9.02 7.81 52.11
C GLU A 158 8.57 6.68 51.16
N GLU A 159 7.36 6.14 51.32
CA GLU A 159 6.79 5.19 50.36
C GLU A 159 6.55 5.85 48.99
N MET A 160 5.94 7.04 48.96
CA MET A 160 5.74 7.83 47.74
C MET A 160 7.06 8.26 47.08
N LYS A 161 8.09 8.65 47.86
CA LYS A 161 9.44 8.93 47.34
C LYS A 161 10.06 7.69 46.71
N LYS A 162 9.94 6.54 47.36
CA LYS A 162 10.45 5.25 46.86
C LYS A 162 9.76 4.85 45.55
N ASP A 163 8.45 5.03 45.44
CA ASP A 163 7.69 4.81 44.21
C ASP A 163 8.09 5.79 43.09
N ILE A 164 8.34 7.05 43.43
CA ILE A 164 8.86 8.06 42.48
C ILE A 164 10.28 7.71 42.00
N GLN A 165 11.14 7.14 42.87
CA GLN A 165 12.47 6.65 42.51
C GLN A 165 12.44 5.33 41.72
N ALA A 166 11.44 4.47 41.97
CA ALA A 166 11.23 3.22 41.24
C ALA A 166 10.64 3.44 39.83
N ARG A 167 9.97 4.57 39.59
CA ARG A 167 9.53 4.97 38.25
C ARG A 167 10.75 5.22 37.36
N PRO A 168 10.76 4.71 36.11
CA PRO A 168 11.88 4.92 35.19
C PRO A 168 12.08 6.41 34.94
N THR A 169 13.31 6.89 35.09
CA THR A 169 13.69 8.30 34.96
C THR A 169 13.24 8.88 33.61
N GLU A 170 12.82 10.15 33.56
CA GLU A 170 12.34 10.77 32.32
C GLU A 170 13.34 10.65 31.15
N LYS A 171 14.65 10.60 31.41
CA LYS A 171 15.67 10.31 30.37
C LYS A 171 15.61 8.86 29.87
N LEU A 172 15.47 7.88 30.76
CA LEU A 172 15.25 6.48 30.37
C LEU A 172 13.90 6.32 29.68
N VAL A 173 12.84 7.01 30.13
CA VAL A 173 11.58 7.08 29.41
C VAL A 173 11.77 7.77 28.08
N ASN A 174 12.57 8.83 27.94
CA ASN A 174 12.84 9.53 26.68
C ASN A 174 13.81 8.78 25.74
N ASP A 175 14.55 7.78 26.23
CA ASP A 175 15.43 6.90 25.46
C ASP A 175 14.86 5.48 25.23
N LEU A 176 13.87 5.08 26.03
CA LEU A 176 12.82 4.07 25.77
C LEU A 176 11.59 4.67 25.08
N ARG A 177 11.59 5.98 24.91
CA ARG A 177 10.83 6.70 23.91
C ARG A 177 11.70 6.94 22.72
N LYS A 178 13.03 7.05 22.81
CA LYS A 178 13.88 6.42 21.78
C LYS A 178 13.81 4.86 21.83
N LYS A 179 12.72 4.28 22.45
CA LYS A 179 11.83 3.11 22.09
C LYS A 179 10.29 3.31 21.63
N VAL A 180 9.79 4.41 20.98
CA VAL A 180 8.57 4.48 20.04
C VAL A 180 8.31 5.26 18.54
N LYS A 181 8.94 5.94 17.42
CA LYS A 181 10.20 6.64 16.57
C LYS A 181 11.58 6.15 15.92
N ILE A 182 12.42 5.21 16.35
CA ILE A 182 13.71 4.75 15.74
C ILE A 182 13.78 3.21 15.53
N LEU A 183 12.76 2.45 15.98
CA LEU A 183 12.24 1.11 15.63
C LEU A 183 10.78 1.29 15.07
N GLN A 184 10.50 2.51 14.53
CA GLN A 184 9.30 3.06 13.84
C GLN A 184 8.85 2.47 12.34
N ALA A 185 9.05 2.77 10.99
CA ALA A 185 9.95 3.45 9.92
C ALA A 185 11.34 2.91 9.35
N VAL A 186 11.76 1.67 9.64
CA VAL A 186 12.80 0.76 9.14
C VAL A 186 12.24 -0.74 9.31
N GLY A 187 11.24 -1.26 8.52
CA GLY A 187 10.52 -2.60 8.44
C GLY A 187 9.26 -2.90 7.51
N TYR A 188 8.66 -1.91 6.81
CA TYR A 188 7.60 -1.75 5.73
C TYR A 188 7.71 -0.37 4.90
N ASN A 189 8.61 -0.17 3.92
CA ASN A 189 9.42 1.02 3.48
C ASN A 189 8.77 2.35 2.95
N SER A 190 8.52 3.36 3.79
CA SER A 190 8.18 4.74 3.34
C SER A 190 8.83 5.89 4.14
N ILE A 191 9.54 6.77 3.41
CA ILE A 191 9.69 8.21 3.67
C ILE A 191 9.48 8.89 2.31
N GLU A 192 8.22 9.13 1.99
CA GLU A 192 7.85 10.33 1.22
C GLU A 192 8.08 11.54 2.14
N ALA A 193 8.65 12.61 1.60
CA ALA A 193 9.52 13.50 2.39
C ALA A 193 8.81 14.56 3.25
N GLU A 194 7.50 14.48 3.40
CA GLU A 194 6.66 15.62 3.84
C GLU A 194 6.30 15.62 5.33
N ASP A 195 6.54 14.51 6.05
CA ASP A 195 6.00 14.29 7.41
C ASP A 195 7.08 14.26 8.52
N TRP A 196 8.19 14.99 8.31
CA TRP A 196 9.35 14.99 9.21
C TRP A 196 9.14 15.78 10.51
N GLU A 197 8.23 16.76 10.59
CA GLU A 197 8.01 17.51 11.83
C GLU A 197 7.36 16.67 12.94
N VAL A 198 6.59 15.64 12.56
CA VAL A 198 5.99 14.68 13.49
C VAL A 198 7.06 13.78 14.13
N ALA A 199 8.31 13.80 13.63
CA ALA A 199 9.38 12.91 14.08
C ALA A 199 9.71 13.05 15.60
N THR A 200 9.56 14.24 16.15
CA THR A 200 10.08 14.62 17.47
C THR A 200 9.20 14.22 18.65
N SER A 201 7.92 13.91 18.42
CA SER A 201 7.00 13.53 19.51
C SER A 201 7.31 12.13 20.06
N GLY A 202 7.31 12.02 21.39
CA GLY A 202 7.97 10.96 22.14
C GLY A 202 7.41 9.54 22.02
N GLU A 203 6.33 9.22 21.31
CA GLU A 203 6.25 7.85 20.81
C GLU A 203 7.45 7.69 19.87
N ALA A 204 8.69 7.30 20.31
CA ALA A 204 9.94 7.45 19.53
C ALA A 204 11.05 6.30 19.05
N PRO A 205 11.09 4.86 18.74
CA PRO A 205 10.47 3.57 17.95
C PRO A 205 9.04 2.76 17.60
N SER A 206 8.05 3.15 16.71
CA SER A 206 7.03 2.39 15.85
C SER A 206 6.35 2.84 14.39
N LYS A 207 6.57 3.59 13.20
CA LYS A 207 7.27 4.63 12.19
C LYS A 207 8.79 5.43 12.03
N LEU A 208 10.22 5.26 12.10
CA LEU A 208 11.63 4.60 12.51
C LEU A 208 12.08 3.07 12.39
N GLU A 209 13.04 2.21 12.80
CA GLU A 209 13.00 0.66 12.57
C GLU A 209 11.69 -0.30 12.65
N SER A 210 10.56 -0.03 11.92
CA SER A 210 9.57 -0.93 11.26
C SER A 210 8.81 -0.46 9.92
N LEU A 211 9.22 0.61 9.17
CA LEU A 211 9.01 0.97 7.69
C LEU A 211 10.28 0.84 6.73
N LEU A 212 11.26 1.73 6.58
CA LEU A 212 12.51 1.50 5.78
C LEU A 212 13.54 0.30 6.14
N LEU A 213 13.14 -0.94 6.52
CA LEU A 213 13.94 -2.22 6.68
C LEU A 213 13.24 -3.37 5.97
N ASP A 214 11.95 -3.20 5.70
CA ASP A 214 11.49 -3.46 4.35
C ASP A 214 12.18 -2.53 3.33
N LYS A 215 12.99 -1.52 3.69
CA LYS A 215 14.06 -1.02 2.81
C LYS A 215 15.23 -1.97 2.80
N ASN A 216 15.51 -2.73 3.85
CA ASN A 216 16.45 -3.84 3.74
C ASN A 216 15.83 -4.89 2.83
N ARG A 217 14.60 -5.39 3.06
CA ARG A 217 13.91 -6.32 2.14
C ARG A 217 13.67 -5.76 0.74
N LYS A 218 13.34 -4.47 0.57
CA LYS A 218 13.13 -3.81 -0.73
C LYS A 218 14.44 -3.43 -1.41
N MET A 219 15.50 -3.05 -0.69
CA MET A 219 16.85 -2.94 -1.27
C MET A 219 17.39 -4.32 -1.61
N GLU A 220 17.19 -5.35 -0.78
CA GLU A 220 17.51 -6.75 -1.08
C GLU A 220 16.71 -7.23 -2.30
N HIS A 221 15.43 -6.84 -2.43
CA HIS A 221 14.60 -7.15 -3.59
C HIS A 221 15.03 -6.37 -4.84
N GLU A 222 15.33 -5.08 -4.74
CA GLU A 222 15.86 -4.25 -5.82
C GLU A 222 17.26 -4.74 -6.24
N LEU A 223 18.12 -5.14 -5.30
CA LEU A 223 19.46 -5.68 -5.53
C LEU A 223 19.40 -7.12 -6.10
N THR A 224 18.43 -7.95 -5.70
CA THR A 224 18.19 -9.24 -6.35
C THR A 224 17.57 -9.07 -7.74
N GLN A 225 16.62 -8.15 -7.95
CA GLN A 225 16.14 -7.78 -9.28
C GLN A 225 17.27 -7.26 -10.18
N LEU A 226 18.15 -6.40 -9.66
CA LEU A 226 19.30 -5.87 -10.40
C LEU A 226 20.33 -6.97 -10.69
N LYS A 227 20.57 -7.92 -9.78
CA LYS A 227 21.38 -9.12 -10.03
C LYS A 227 20.78 -10.02 -11.11
N VAL A 228 19.46 -10.22 -11.11
CA VAL A 228 18.76 -10.99 -12.15
C VAL A 228 18.86 -10.27 -13.50
N LYS A 229 18.56 -8.97 -13.56
CA LYS A 229 18.72 -8.14 -14.77
C LYS A 229 20.16 -8.10 -15.29
N LEU A 230 21.16 -8.11 -14.39
CA LEU A 230 22.57 -8.23 -14.73
C LEU A 230 22.90 -9.60 -15.34
N ALA A 231 22.39 -10.69 -14.76
CA ALA A 231 22.57 -12.04 -15.30
C ALA A 231 21.86 -12.23 -16.65
N GLU A 232 20.65 -11.70 -16.81
CA GLU A 232 19.89 -11.67 -18.07
C GLU A 232 20.64 -10.89 -19.15
N THR A 233 21.10 -9.67 -18.86
CA THR A 233 21.87 -8.85 -19.82
C THR A 233 23.24 -9.45 -20.13
N SER A 234 23.92 -10.06 -19.16
CA SER A 234 25.17 -10.80 -19.40
C SER A 234 24.95 -12.02 -20.29
N SER A 235 23.87 -12.78 -20.08
CA SER A 235 23.52 -13.95 -20.91
C SER A 235 23.11 -13.54 -22.32
N LEU A 236 22.39 -12.41 -22.48
CA LEU A 236 22.09 -11.83 -23.78
C LEU A 236 23.33 -11.31 -24.51
N LEU A 237 24.31 -10.76 -23.79
CA LEU A 237 25.61 -10.34 -24.32
C LEU A 237 26.41 -11.55 -24.82
N GLU A 238 26.60 -12.58 -23.98
CA GLU A 238 27.28 -13.83 -24.34
C GLU A 238 26.60 -14.49 -25.56
N ALA A 239 25.27 -14.56 -25.58
CA ALA A 239 24.51 -15.09 -26.71
C ALA A 239 24.59 -14.21 -27.99
N ALA A 240 24.95 -12.93 -27.87
CA ALA A 240 25.23 -12.06 -29.01
C ALA A 240 26.68 -12.23 -29.50
N GLU A 241 27.66 -12.33 -28.60
CA GLU A 241 29.06 -12.60 -28.91
C GLU A 241 29.23 -13.97 -29.62
N VAL A 242 28.53 -15.01 -29.14
CA VAL A 242 28.47 -16.31 -29.83
C VAL A 242 27.94 -16.17 -31.25
N LYS A 243 26.85 -15.41 -31.47
CA LYS A 243 26.30 -15.16 -32.82
C LYS A 243 27.24 -14.36 -33.71
N ILE A 244 27.95 -13.37 -33.15
CA ILE A 244 28.97 -12.60 -33.87
C ILE A 244 30.13 -13.51 -34.30
N SER A 245 30.60 -14.41 -33.43
CA SER A 245 31.65 -15.37 -33.80
C SER A 245 31.17 -16.37 -34.87
N GLU A 246 29.95 -16.89 -34.76
CA GLU A 246 29.34 -17.77 -35.76
C GLU A 246 29.16 -17.07 -37.12
N GLN A 247 28.69 -15.83 -37.14
CA GLN A 247 28.59 -15.02 -38.36
C GLN A 247 29.96 -14.71 -38.95
N THR A 248 30.96 -14.42 -38.12
CA THR A 248 32.35 -14.18 -38.55
C THR A 248 32.97 -15.43 -39.20
N LEU A 249 32.73 -16.61 -38.62
CA LEU A 249 33.12 -17.89 -39.23
C LEU A 249 32.41 -18.12 -40.56
N LYS A 250 31.10 -17.89 -40.65
CA LYS A 250 30.35 -18.01 -41.91
C LYS A 250 30.81 -17.01 -42.98
N ILE A 251 31.20 -15.79 -42.59
CA ILE A 251 31.82 -14.81 -43.52
C ILE A 251 33.18 -15.32 -44.01
N PHE A 252 34.03 -15.86 -43.13
CA PHE A 252 35.32 -16.44 -43.52
C PHE A 252 35.17 -17.66 -44.44
N GLU A 253 34.21 -18.54 -44.17
CA GLU A 253 33.87 -19.67 -45.04
C GLU A 253 33.34 -19.21 -46.41
N GLN A 254 32.49 -18.17 -46.44
CA GLN A 254 32.00 -17.57 -47.68
C GLN A 254 33.12 -16.90 -48.47
N GLN A 255 34.01 -16.13 -47.83
CA GLN A 255 35.20 -15.56 -48.47
C GLN A 255 36.10 -16.65 -49.05
N LYS A 256 36.34 -17.73 -48.31
CA LYS A 256 37.13 -18.89 -48.76
C LYS A 256 36.45 -19.69 -49.88
N LEU A 257 35.12 -19.69 -49.95
CA LEU A 257 34.37 -20.27 -51.07
C LEU A 257 34.40 -19.35 -52.30
N ILE A 258 34.24 -18.03 -52.11
CA ILE A 258 34.36 -17.03 -53.17
C ILE A 258 35.75 -17.09 -53.79
N GLN A 259 36.82 -17.07 -52.98
CA GLN A 259 38.20 -17.19 -53.47
C GLN A 259 38.43 -18.47 -54.30
N LYS A 260 37.86 -19.61 -53.90
CA LYS A 260 37.92 -20.85 -54.70
C LYS A 260 37.15 -20.74 -56.02
N LEU A 261 35.98 -20.12 -56.00
CA LEU A 261 35.18 -19.89 -57.21
C LEU A 261 35.87 -18.88 -58.14
N GLU A 262 36.53 -17.87 -57.60
CA GLU A 262 37.37 -16.92 -58.34
C GLU A 262 38.58 -17.63 -58.96
N ASP A 263 39.33 -18.44 -58.19
CA ASP A 263 40.42 -19.29 -58.70
C ASP A 263 39.96 -20.23 -59.82
N ASP A 264 38.82 -20.89 -59.66
CA ASP A 264 38.27 -21.84 -60.64
C ASP A 264 37.70 -21.13 -61.88
N ILE A 265 37.11 -19.94 -61.72
CA ILE A 265 36.75 -19.04 -62.82
C ILE A 265 38.01 -18.57 -63.55
N LEU A 266 39.10 -18.21 -62.85
CA LEU A 266 40.35 -17.78 -63.46
C LEU A 266 40.97 -18.89 -64.34
N LYS A 267 41.00 -20.13 -63.81
CA LYS A 267 41.42 -21.33 -64.56
C LYS A 267 40.54 -21.56 -65.80
N GLY A 268 39.23 -21.36 -65.68
CA GLY A 268 38.27 -21.45 -66.78
C GLY A 268 38.43 -20.33 -67.83
N TYR A 269 38.68 -19.10 -67.41
CA TYR A 269 38.84 -17.94 -68.29
C TYR A 269 40.14 -17.99 -69.09
N ASN A 270 41.23 -18.44 -68.45
CA ASN A 270 42.51 -18.72 -69.12
C ASN A 270 42.41 -19.80 -70.22
N SER A 271 41.30 -20.56 -70.27
CA SER A 271 40.96 -21.49 -71.37
C SER A 271 39.96 -20.91 -72.39
N LYS A 272 39.26 -19.80 -72.07
CA LYS A 272 38.21 -19.20 -72.91
C LYS A 272 38.67 -18.09 -73.84
N ASP A 273 39.82 -17.45 -73.61
CA ASP A 273 40.39 -16.41 -74.50
C ASP A 273 40.66 -16.87 -75.96
N LYS A 274 40.52 -18.17 -76.24
CA LYS A 274 40.57 -18.74 -77.61
C LYS A 274 39.21 -19.10 -78.21
N ARG A 275 38.08 -18.78 -77.56
CA ARG A 275 36.73 -19.26 -77.97
C ARG A 275 35.64 -18.15 -78.02
N GLY A 276 36.01 -16.87 -78.00
CA GLY A 276 35.08 -15.74 -77.91
C GLY A 276 34.36 -15.29 -79.20
N MET A 277 34.12 -16.19 -80.18
CA MET A 277 33.64 -15.81 -81.53
C MET A 277 32.49 -16.67 -82.10
N LEU A 278 31.94 -17.64 -81.35
CA LEU A 278 30.90 -18.55 -81.85
C LEU A 278 29.89 -18.93 -80.75
N PHE A 279 28.93 -18.03 -80.43
CA PHE A 279 27.74 -18.39 -79.64
C PHE A 279 26.59 -17.38 -79.81
N ASP A 280 25.97 -17.35 -80.99
CA ASP A 280 24.72 -16.59 -81.26
C ASP A 280 23.78 -17.40 -82.17
N GLU A 281 23.60 -18.69 -81.88
CA GLU A 281 22.56 -19.53 -82.50
C GLU A 281 22.29 -20.77 -81.64
N TRP A 282 21.26 -20.71 -80.78
CA TRP A 282 20.67 -21.91 -80.14
C TRP A 282 19.25 -21.65 -79.64
N ASP A 283 18.28 -21.81 -80.53
CA ASP A 283 16.87 -22.03 -80.20
C ASP A 283 16.30 -23.14 -81.10
N LEU A 284 15.27 -23.83 -80.62
CA LEU A 284 14.41 -24.80 -81.33
C LEU A 284 15.08 -25.91 -82.18
N SER A 285 15.15 -27.12 -81.63
CA SER A 285 14.52 -28.29 -82.28
C SER A 285 14.29 -29.47 -81.33
N GLU A 286 13.05 -29.96 -81.31
CA GLU A 286 12.58 -31.13 -80.56
C GLU A 286 12.12 -32.20 -81.55
N SER A 287 12.78 -33.36 -81.63
CA SER A 287 12.21 -34.61 -82.16
C SER A 287 13.11 -35.81 -81.83
N GLY A 288 12.53 -37.01 -81.85
CA GLY A 288 13.20 -38.28 -81.50
C GLY A 288 14.23 -38.74 -82.55
N GLY A 289 15.23 -39.50 -82.07
CA GLY A 289 16.25 -40.13 -82.93
C GLY A 289 16.05 -41.63 -83.11
N ILE A 290 17.02 -42.26 -83.78
CA ILE A 290 17.38 -43.70 -83.72
C ILE A 290 18.83 -43.83 -84.21
N ASP A 291 19.52 -44.89 -83.80
CA ASP A 291 20.97 -45.05 -83.91
C ASP A 291 21.53 -45.17 -85.34
N LEU A 292 22.75 -44.70 -85.52
CA LEU A 292 23.73 -45.33 -86.41
C LEU A 292 25.16 -45.07 -85.92
N VAL A 293 25.88 -46.16 -85.63
CA VAL A 293 27.27 -46.15 -85.17
C VAL A 293 28.18 -46.43 -86.37
N GLU A 294 29.15 -45.56 -86.65
CA GLU A 294 30.53 -45.98 -86.95
C GLU A 294 31.55 -44.84 -87.02
N ASN A 295 32.78 -45.14 -86.56
CA ASN A 295 34.07 -44.59 -86.99
C ASN A 295 34.21 -43.08 -87.34
N ALA A 296 34.50 -42.27 -86.32
CA ALA A 296 35.17 -40.97 -86.47
C ALA A 296 36.23 -40.72 -85.37
N GLU A 297 37.03 -41.74 -85.04
CA GLU A 297 38.07 -41.64 -84.00
C GLU A 297 39.29 -40.83 -84.47
N GLN A 298 39.17 -39.49 -84.41
CA GLN A 298 40.32 -38.59 -84.44
C GLN A 298 39.99 -37.22 -83.80
N ARG A 299 40.52 -36.97 -82.59
CA ARG A 299 40.59 -35.67 -81.88
C ARG A 299 39.28 -35.00 -81.36
N ARG A 300 38.59 -35.57 -80.35
CA ARG A 300 37.76 -34.78 -79.38
C ARG A 300 37.80 -35.28 -77.93
N PRO A 301 38.93 -35.18 -77.20
CA PRO A 301 39.01 -35.55 -75.78
C PRO A 301 38.49 -34.48 -74.80
N GLN A 302 37.95 -33.35 -75.28
CA GLN A 302 37.57 -32.20 -74.44
C GLN A 302 36.06 -31.93 -74.36
N ALA A 303 35.28 -32.24 -75.40
CA ALA A 303 33.84 -31.91 -75.42
C ALA A 303 33.03 -32.72 -74.38
N ASP A 304 33.27 -34.04 -74.29
CA ASP A 304 32.63 -34.88 -73.28
C ASP A 304 33.11 -34.56 -71.86
N VAL A 305 34.34 -34.06 -71.70
CA VAL A 305 34.86 -33.60 -70.40
C VAL A 305 34.18 -32.29 -69.99
N ASP A 306 34.00 -31.34 -70.91
CA ASP A 306 33.24 -30.09 -70.69
C ASP A 306 31.78 -30.40 -70.31
N GLN A 307 31.10 -31.30 -71.04
CA GLN A 307 29.72 -31.71 -70.70
C GLN A 307 29.64 -32.49 -69.39
N SER A 308 30.57 -33.43 -69.14
CA SER A 308 30.69 -34.15 -67.87
C SER A 308 30.91 -33.20 -66.70
N SER A 309 31.70 -32.14 -66.89
CA SER A 309 31.94 -31.09 -65.91
C SER A 309 30.66 -30.29 -65.61
N MET A 310 29.94 -29.85 -66.64
CA MET A 310 28.67 -29.13 -66.48
C MET A 310 27.61 -29.99 -65.78
N LEU A 311 27.48 -31.26 -66.16
CA LEU A 311 26.56 -32.22 -65.50
C LEU A 311 26.97 -32.50 -64.05
N LYS A 312 28.27 -32.56 -63.72
CA LYS A 312 28.75 -32.63 -62.34
C LYS A 312 28.38 -31.38 -61.54
N VAL A 313 28.49 -30.18 -62.12
CA VAL A 313 28.04 -28.93 -61.48
C VAL A 313 26.53 -28.96 -61.23
N ILE A 314 25.71 -29.40 -62.19
CA ILE A 314 24.25 -29.52 -62.02
C ILE A 314 23.89 -30.56 -60.94
N CYS A 315 24.56 -31.71 -60.91
CA CYS A 315 24.40 -32.70 -59.83
C CYS A 315 24.78 -32.11 -58.45
N ASN A 316 25.93 -31.44 -58.34
CA ASN A 316 26.35 -30.79 -57.10
C ASN A 316 25.38 -29.69 -56.64
N GLN A 317 24.81 -28.91 -57.57
CA GLN A 317 23.78 -27.91 -57.25
C GLN A 317 22.49 -28.59 -56.77
N ARG A 318 21.97 -29.58 -57.50
CA ARG A 318 20.80 -30.39 -57.13
C ARG A 318 20.97 -31.01 -55.74
N ASP A 319 22.13 -31.59 -55.46
CA ASP A 319 22.37 -32.30 -54.22
C ASP A 319 22.66 -31.34 -53.05
N ARG A 320 23.19 -30.12 -53.32
CA ARG A 320 23.19 -29.00 -52.36
C ARG A 320 21.77 -28.52 -52.04
N PHE A 321 20.87 -28.42 -53.03
CA PHE A 321 19.46 -28.09 -52.78
C PHE A 321 18.76 -29.20 -51.99
N ARG A 322 19.02 -30.49 -52.26
CA ARG A 322 18.53 -31.63 -51.46
C ARG A 322 19.14 -31.72 -50.05
N ALA A 323 20.36 -31.23 -49.85
CA ALA A 323 20.94 -31.10 -48.51
C ALA A 323 20.18 -30.02 -47.72
N ARG A 324 20.06 -28.82 -48.27
CA ARG A 324 19.35 -27.70 -47.63
C ARG A 324 17.86 -27.97 -47.42
N LEU A 325 17.20 -28.69 -48.33
CA LEU A 325 15.80 -29.10 -48.14
C LEU A 325 15.66 -30.00 -46.90
N ARG A 326 16.47 -31.08 -46.80
CA ARG A 326 16.46 -31.99 -45.64
C ARG A 326 16.83 -31.29 -44.33
N GLU A 327 17.77 -30.36 -44.38
CA GLU A 327 18.12 -29.48 -43.26
C GLU A 327 16.90 -28.68 -42.78
N THR A 328 16.20 -27.98 -43.68
CA THR A 328 14.98 -27.24 -43.31
C THR A 328 13.80 -28.13 -42.90
N GLU A 329 13.68 -29.34 -43.46
CA GLU A 329 12.68 -30.33 -43.03
C GLU A 329 12.94 -30.83 -41.60
N GLU A 330 14.21 -31.04 -41.25
CA GLU A 330 14.65 -31.43 -39.91
C GLU A 330 14.52 -30.26 -38.91
N GLU A 331 14.86 -29.03 -39.28
CA GLU A 331 14.55 -27.83 -38.48
C GLU A 331 13.04 -27.72 -38.19
N ILE A 332 12.19 -27.91 -39.21
CA ILE A 332 10.72 -27.93 -39.07
C ILE A 332 10.27 -29.08 -38.15
N ARG A 333 10.91 -30.26 -38.22
CA ARG A 333 10.64 -31.39 -37.32
C ARG A 333 10.97 -31.04 -35.88
N GLN A 334 12.16 -30.50 -35.61
CA GLN A 334 12.61 -30.10 -34.28
C GLN A 334 11.79 -28.93 -33.70
N LEU A 335 11.36 -27.97 -34.53
CA LEU A 335 10.48 -26.89 -34.09
C LEU A 335 9.08 -27.41 -33.71
N LYS A 336 8.51 -28.35 -34.48
CA LYS A 336 7.26 -29.03 -34.11
C LYS A 336 7.39 -29.82 -32.81
N GLU A 337 8.51 -30.51 -32.62
CA GLU A 337 8.83 -31.26 -31.39
C GLU A 337 8.92 -30.33 -30.17
N LYS A 338 9.67 -29.21 -30.28
CA LYS A 338 9.77 -28.16 -29.25
C LYS A 338 8.40 -27.53 -28.93
N ILE A 339 7.57 -27.24 -29.94
CA ILE A 339 6.21 -26.73 -29.74
C ILE A 339 5.33 -27.76 -29.02
N GLY A 340 5.47 -29.06 -29.32
CA GLY A 340 4.78 -30.12 -28.61
C GLY A 340 5.17 -30.19 -27.13
N LEU A 341 6.47 -30.23 -26.84
CA LEU A 341 7.01 -30.24 -25.48
C LEU A 341 6.53 -29.03 -24.67
N LEU A 342 6.72 -27.81 -25.19
CA LEU A 342 6.26 -26.57 -24.55
C LEU A 342 4.74 -26.54 -24.36
N THR A 343 3.96 -27.15 -25.27
CA THR A 343 2.51 -27.27 -25.09
C THR A 343 2.18 -28.17 -23.91
N THR A 344 2.81 -29.34 -23.80
CA THR A 344 2.59 -30.27 -22.67
C THR A 344 3.07 -29.70 -21.33
N GLU A 345 4.17 -28.94 -21.31
CA GLU A 345 4.66 -28.26 -20.11
C GLU A 345 3.73 -27.11 -19.68
N LEU A 346 3.19 -26.36 -20.63
CA LEU A 346 2.21 -25.30 -20.41
C LEU A 346 0.85 -25.87 -19.93
N GLU A 347 0.44 -27.04 -20.43
CA GLU A 347 -0.74 -27.77 -19.94
C GLU A 347 -0.54 -28.34 -18.53
N LYS A 348 0.63 -28.94 -18.26
CA LYS A 348 1.02 -29.38 -16.92
C LYS A 348 1.03 -28.21 -15.93
N THR A 349 1.67 -27.10 -16.29
CA THR A 349 1.75 -25.89 -15.45
C THR A 349 0.37 -25.29 -15.17
N LYS A 350 -0.55 -25.31 -16.15
CA LYS A 350 -1.96 -24.94 -15.92
C LYS A 350 -2.65 -25.87 -14.92
N ALA A 351 -2.46 -27.19 -15.04
CA ALA A 351 -3.04 -28.16 -14.11
C ALA A 351 -2.48 -27.96 -12.70
N ASP A 352 -1.15 -27.86 -12.56
CA ASP A 352 -0.47 -27.60 -11.29
C ASP A 352 -0.99 -26.30 -10.64
N ASN A 353 -1.13 -25.20 -11.40
CA ASN A 353 -1.73 -23.95 -10.95
C ASN A 353 -3.19 -24.09 -10.47
N VAL A 354 -4.01 -24.91 -11.13
CA VAL A 354 -5.39 -25.19 -10.68
C VAL A 354 -5.37 -26.01 -9.38
N THR A 355 -4.47 -26.98 -9.21
CA THR A 355 -4.33 -27.69 -7.92
C THR A 355 -3.81 -26.78 -6.80
N LEU A 356 -2.92 -25.83 -7.12
CA LEU A 356 -2.42 -24.84 -6.16
C LEU A 356 -3.53 -23.89 -5.74
N TYR A 357 -4.35 -23.39 -6.68
CA TYR A 357 -5.54 -22.61 -6.35
C TYR A 357 -6.51 -23.39 -5.45
N GLY A 358 -6.78 -24.67 -5.77
CA GLY A 358 -7.59 -25.55 -4.93
C GLY A 358 -7.03 -25.76 -3.52
N LYS A 359 -5.71 -25.94 -3.37
CA LYS A 359 -5.02 -26.04 -2.07
C LYS A 359 -5.09 -24.73 -1.27
N ILE A 360 -4.84 -23.59 -1.92
CA ILE A 360 -4.95 -22.26 -1.29
C ILE A 360 -6.37 -22.04 -0.79
N ARG A 361 -7.38 -22.31 -1.63
CA ARG A 361 -8.79 -22.23 -1.26
C ARG A 361 -9.13 -23.14 -0.09
N TYR A 362 -8.73 -24.41 -0.12
CA TYR A 362 -8.96 -25.35 0.98
C TYR A 362 -8.35 -24.86 2.30
N VAL A 363 -7.13 -24.31 2.27
CA VAL A 363 -6.47 -23.74 3.45
C VAL A 363 -7.15 -22.44 3.92
N GLN A 364 -7.58 -21.57 3.00
CA GLN A 364 -8.36 -20.37 3.30
C GLN A 364 -9.71 -20.71 3.93
N ASP A 365 -10.47 -21.65 3.35
CA ASP A 365 -11.77 -22.10 3.82
C ASP A 365 -11.62 -22.73 5.22
N TYR A 366 -10.66 -23.66 5.42
CA TYR A 366 -10.37 -24.30 6.72
C TYR A 366 -9.89 -23.31 7.79
N ASN A 367 -9.09 -22.31 7.42
CA ASN A 367 -8.71 -21.23 8.34
C ASN A 367 -9.92 -20.35 8.68
N SER A 368 -10.81 -20.09 7.70
CA SER A 368 -12.04 -19.33 7.93
C SER A 368 -13.04 -20.06 8.83
N GLU A 369 -13.16 -21.39 8.68
CA GLU A 369 -13.91 -22.29 9.57
C GLU A 369 -13.41 -22.14 11.02
N LYS A 370 -12.09 -22.16 11.22
CA LYS A 370 -11.45 -21.97 12.52
C LYS A 370 -11.62 -20.55 13.09
N VAL A 371 -11.84 -19.55 12.23
CA VAL A 371 -12.12 -18.16 12.62
C VAL A 371 -13.60 -17.92 12.93
N ILE A 372 -14.55 -18.71 12.42
CA ILE A 372 -16.00 -18.53 12.69
C ILE A 372 -16.36 -18.64 14.20
N SER A 373 -15.51 -19.25 15.04
CA SER A 373 -15.64 -19.20 16.50
C SER A 373 -15.29 -17.85 17.15
N ARG A 374 -14.87 -16.82 16.39
CA ARG A 374 -14.71 -15.42 16.84
C ARG A 374 -15.33 -14.48 15.81
N GLY A 375 -16.35 -13.73 16.25
CA GLY A 375 -17.29 -13.04 15.35
C GLY A 375 -16.73 -11.87 14.53
N SER A 376 -17.59 -11.38 13.62
CA SER A 376 -17.40 -10.19 12.78
C SER A 376 -16.33 -10.28 11.68
N LYS A 377 -16.66 -10.97 10.59
CA LYS A 377 -15.99 -10.79 9.29
C LYS A 377 -16.14 -9.34 8.82
N LYS A 378 -15.11 -8.51 9.01
CA LYS A 378 -14.92 -7.29 8.23
C LYS A 378 -14.14 -7.67 6.96
N GLN A 379 -14.79 -7.58 5.82
CA GLN A 379 -14.18 -7.94 4.53
C GLN A 379 -13.16 -6.87 4.15
N VAL A 380 -11.87 -7.17 4.37
CA VAL A 380 -10.77 -6.35 3.86
C VAL A 380 -10.59 -6.71 2.40
N GLU A 381 -10.94 -5.79 1.50
CA GLU A 381 -10.48 -5.85 0.12
C GLU A 381 -8.99 -5.49 0.10
N ASP A 382 -8.18 -6.43 -0.39
CA ASP A 382 -6.74 -6.29 -0.45
C ASP A 382 -6.36 -5.46 -1.69
N VAL A 383 -6.12 -4.16 -1.46
CA VAL A 383 -6.06 -3.12 -2.50
C VAL A 383 -4.90 -3.31 -3.49
N GLU A 384 -3.89 -4.12 -3.14
CA GLU A 384 -2.74 -4.43 -4.01
C GLU A 384 -3.06 -5.52 -5.07
N SER A 385 -4.19 -6.23 -4.94
CA SER A 385 -4.55 -7.38 -5.79
C SER A 385 -5.03 -7.02 -7.21
N GLY A 386 -4.88 -5.78 -7.68
CA GLY A 386 -5.43 -5.31 -8.96
C GLY A 386 -5.03 -6.13 -10.20
N PHE A 387 -3.81 -6.66 -10.24
CA PHE A 387 -3.32 -7.55 -11.32
C PHE A 387 -3.45 -9.05 -10.97
N SER A 388 -3.36 -9.39 -9.68
CA SER A 388 -3.53 -10.78 -9.22
C SER A 388 -4.97 -11.26 -9.40
N SER A 389 -5.96 -10.41 -9.11
CA SER A 389 -7.39 -10.71 -9.18
C SER A 389 -7.85 -11.21 -10.56
N ASP A 390 -7.30 -10.72 -11.67
CA ASP A 390 -7.64 -11.21 -13.02
C ASP A 390 -7.08 -12.63 -13.27
N VAL A 391 -5.85 -12.89 -12.81
CA VAL A 391 -5.20 -14.21 -12.91
C VAL A 391 -5.87 -15.21 -11.98
N GLU A 392 -6.17 -14.80 -10.75
CA GLU A 392 -6.90 -15.57 -9.76
C GLU A 392 -8.32 -15.85 -10.25
N SER A 393 -9.07 -14.87 -10.73
CA SER A 393 -10.43 -15.05 -11.27
C SER A 393 -10.47 -16.02 -12.44
N LYS A 394 -9.42 -16.04 -13.27
CA LYS A 394 -9.26 -17.01 -14.36
C LYS A 394 -9.06 -18.44 -13.83
N TYR A 395 -8.16 -18.67 -12.87
CA TYR A 395 -7.94 -20.01 -12.30
C TYR A 395 -9.08 -20.45 -11.37
N LYS A 396 -9.66 -19.54 -10.61
CA LYS A 396 -10.92 -19.70 -9.86
C LYS A 396 -12.03 -20.20 -10.74
N LYS A 397 -12.26 -19.54 -11.89
CA LYS A 397 -13.30 -19.97 -12.83
C LYS A 397 -13.03 -21.35 -13.39
N ILE A 398 -11.78 -21.67 -13.74
CA ILE A 398 -11.40 -23.02 -14.22
C ILE A 398 -11.65 -24.07 -13.12
N TYR A 399 -11.27 -23.78 -11.87
CA TYR A 399 -11.51 -24.64 -10.72
C TYR A 399 -13.02 -24.80 -10.41
N GLU A 400 -13.80 -23.73 -10.43
CA GLU A 400 -15.25 -23.75 -10.17
C GLU A 400 -16.05 -24.41 -11.32
N ASP A 401 -15.53 -24.37 -12.55
CA ASP A 401 -16.06 -25.10 -13.71
C ASP A 401 -15.75 -26.62 -13.64
N ASP A 402 -14.64 -27.01 -12.99
CA ASP A 402 -14.15 -28.40 -12.90
C ASP A 402 -14.70 -29.13 -11.67
N ILE A 403 -14.71 -28.47 -10.51
CA ILE A 403 -15.24 -29.00 -9.23
C ILE A 403 -16.78 -29.17 -9.24
N ASN A 404 -17.47 -28.51 -10.16
CA ASN A 404 -18.94 -28.48 -10.21
C ASN A 404 -19.48 -29.62 -11.10
N PRO A 405 -20.11 -30.67 -10.51
CA PRO A 405 -20.59 -31.81 -11.28
C PRO A 405 -21.68 -31.43 -12.30
N PHE A 406 -22.48 -30.39 -12.02
CA PHE A 406 -23.49 -29.90 -12.96
C PHE A 406 -22.90 -29.06 -14.09
N ALA A 407 -21.76 -28.38 -13.89
CA ALA A 407 -21.03 -27.72 -14.96
C ALA A 407 -20.41 -28.74 -15.92
N ALA A 408 -19.71 -29.75 -15.38
CA ALA A 408 -19.18 -30.88 -16.14
C ALA A 408 -20.28 -31.65 -16.88
N PHE A 409 -21.39 -31.98 -16.20
CA PHE A 409 -22.55 -32.65 -16.81
C PHE A 409 -23.19 -31.80 -17.90
N SER A 410 -23.45 -30.52 -17.66
CA SER A 410 -24.07 -29.63 -18.66
C SER A 410 -23.16 -29.38 -19.87
N ARG A 411 -21.84 -29.36 -19.70
CA ARG A 411 -20.87 -29.36 -20.82
C ARG A 411 -20.97 -30.67 -21.60
N LYS A 412 -20.95 -31.81 -20.93
CA LYS A 412 -21.06 -33.15 -21.55
C LYS A 412 -22.38 -33.33 -22.29
N GLU A 413 -23.51 -32.86 -21.74
CA GLU A 413 -24.81 -32.87 -22.41
C GLU A 413 -24.81 -31.95 -23.63
N LYS A 414 -24.33 -30.70 -23.52
CA LYS A 414 -24.23 -29.77 -24.66
C LYS A 414 -23.33 -30.32 -25.76
N GLU A 415 -22.24 -31.00 -25.41
CA GLU A 415 -21.39 -31.72 -26.36
C GLU A 415 -22.09 -32.91 -27.00
N LEU A 416 -22.85 -33.70 -26.24
CA LEU A 416 -23.62 -34.82 -26.80
C LEU A 416 -24.68 -34.32 -27.77
N ARG A 417 -25.47 -33.30 -27.40
CA ARG A 417 -26.40 -32.60 -28.33
C ARG A 417 -25.67 -32.05 -29.55
N TYR A 418 -24.46 -31.49 -29.40
CA TYR A 418 -23.66 -30.99 -30.52
C TYR A 418 -23.00 -32.09 -31.37
N LYS A 419 -22.82 -33.30 -30.81
CA LYS A 419 -22.38 -34.50 -31.55
C LYS A 419 -23.56 -35.11 -32.32
N GLU A 420 -24.74 -35.14 -31.71
CA GLU A 420 -26.03 -35.65 -32.19
C GLU A 420 -26.70 -34.78 -33.28
N LEU A 421 -26.52 -33.44 -33.24
CA LEU A 421 -26.97 -32.53 -34.31
C LEU A 421 -26.43 -32.97 -35.68
N GLY A 422 -27.25 -32.85 -36.73
CA GLY A 422 -26.86 -33.22 -38.09
C GLY A 422 -25.75 -32.30 -38.66
N LEU A 423 -24.97 -32.79 -39.62
CA LEU A 423 -23.89 -31.99 -40.24
C LEU A 423 -24.38 -30.63 -40.79
N ARG A 424 -25.61 -30.58 -41.30
CA ARG A 424 -26.25 -29.34 -41.77
C ARG A 424 -26.53 -28.39 -40.60
N ASP A 425 -27.08 -28.90 -39.50
CA ASP A 425 -27.41 -28.10 -38.32
C ASP A 425 -26.16 -27.59 -37.61
N LYS A 426 -25.04 -28.33 -37.62
CA LYS A 426 -23.75 -27.85 -37.11
C LYS A 426 -23.26 -26.63 -37.88
N ILE A 427 -23.40 -26.62 -39.22
CA ILE A 427 -23.06 -25.48 -40.07
C ILE A 427 -24.00 -24.30 -39.81
N THR A 428 -25.31 -24.54 -39.67
CA THR A 428 -26.29 -23.51 -39.31
C THR A 428 -26.01 -22.91 -37.92
N LEU A 429 -25.68 -23.74 -36.92
CA LEU A 429 -25.40 -23.31 -35.55
C LEU A 429 -24.05 -22.57 -35.44
N SER A 430 -23.02 -23.00 -36.18
CA SER A 430 -21.72 -22.32 -36.21
C SER A 430 -21.82 -20.98 -36.95
N SER A 431 -22.52 -20.92 -38.07
CA SER A 431 -22.84 -19.68 -38.80
C SER A 431 -23.65 -18.71 -37.92
N GLY A 432 -24.74 -19.18 -37.30
CA GLY A 432 -25.53 -18.38 -36.36
C GLY A 432 -24.72 -17.86 -35.18
N ARG A 433 -23.87 -18.70 -34.57
CA ARG A 433 -22.95 -18.26 -33.49
C ARG A 433 -21.92 -17.24 -33.97
N PHE A 434 -21.37 -17.40 -35.17
CA PHE A 434 -20.42 -16.44 -35.77
C PHE A 434 -21.08 -15.08 -36.01
N LEU A 435 -22.29 -15.08 -36.61
CA LEU A 435 -23.07 -13.88 -36.88
C LEU A 435 -23.50 -13.15 -35.60
N LEU A 436 -23.97 -13.85 -34.56
CA LEU A 436 -24.37 -13.22 -33.30
C LEU A 436 -23.15 -12.79 -32.45
N GLY A 437 -22.11 -13.62 -32.37
CA GLY A 437 -20.95 -13.39 -31.52
C GLY A 437 -20.10 -12.20 -31.95
N ASN A 438 -19.79 -12.09 -33.24
CA ASN A 438 -18.90 -11.05 -33.74
C ASN A 438 -19.65 -9.73 -34.04
N LYS A 439 -19.25 -8.63 -33.37
CA LYS A 439 -19.79 -7.28 -33.62
C LYS A 439 -19.68 -6.87 -35.10
N TYR A 440 -18.57 -7.20 -35.76
CA TYR A 440 -18.35 -6.88 -37.17
C TYR A 440 -19.24 -7.71 -38.10
N ALA A 441 -19.55 -8.97 -37.74
CA ALA A 441 -20.44 -9.81 -38.54
C ALA A 441 -21.89 -9.29 -38.50
N ARG A 442 -22.37 -8.81 -37.33
CA ARG A 442 -23.67 -8.13 -37.22
C ARG A 442 -23.74 -6.87 -38.09
N THR A 443 -22.71 -6.02 -38.01
CA THR A 443 -22.61 -4.80 -38.82
C THR A 443 -22.53 -5.12 -40.32
N PHE A 444 -21.77 -6.15 -40.71
CA PHE A 444 -21.67 -6.61 -42.09
C PHE A 444 -23.02 -7.11 -42.62
N VAL A 445 -23.74 -7.97 -41.89
CA VAL A 445 -25.07 -8.45 -42.30
C VAL A 445 -26.08 -7.31 -42.39
N PHE A 446 -26.04 -6.34 -41.48
CA PHE A 446 -26.91 -5.15 -41.52
C PHE A 446 -26.66 -4.28 -42.75
N PHE A 447 -25.40 -4.00 -43.10
CA PHE A 447 -25.08 -3.28 -44.34
C PHE A 447 -25.34 -4.12 -45.59
N TYR A 448 -25.17 -5.45 -45.53
CA TYR A 448 -25.49 -6.36 -46.63
C TYR A 448 -27.00 -6.40 -46.92
N THR A 449 -27.86 -6.50 -45.90
CA THR A 449 -29.31 -6.46 -46.11
C THR A 449 -29.76 -5.09 -46.62
N ILE A 450 -29.22 -3.99 -46.09
CA ILE A 450 -29.51 -2.63 -46.60
C ILE A 450 -29.04 -2.46 -48.04
N GLY A 451 -27.82 -2.90 -48.37
CA GLY A 451 -27.28 -2.88 -49.73
C GLY A 451 -28.10 -3.71 -50.70
N LEU A 452 -28.58 -4.89 -50.27
CA LEU A 452 -29.46 -5.75 -51.05
C LEU A 452 -30.84 -5.09 -51.26
N HIS A 453 -31.42 -4.44 -50.25
CA HIS A 453 -32.66 -3.68 -50.43
C HIS A 453 -32.46 -2.50 -51.39
N ILE A 454 -31.38 -1.73 -51.25
CA ILE A 454 -31.03 -0.63 -52.18
C ILE A 454 -30.85 -1.16 -53.60
N LEU A 455 -30.19 -2.31 -53.79
CA LEU A 455 -30.01 -2.95 -55.10
C LEU A 455 -31.33 -3.42 -55.70
N VAL A 456 -32.20 -4.05 -54.91
CA VAL A 456 -33.55 -4.49 -55.35
C VAL A 456 -34.42 -3.28 -55.69
N PHE A 457 -34.46 -2.24 -54.84
CA PHE A 457 -35.16 -0.99 -55.16
C PHE A 457 -34.58 -0.29 -56.40
N THR A 458 -33.26 -0.29 -56.60
CA THR A 458 -32.62 0.28 -57.80
C THR A 458 -32.96 -0.54 -59.04
N CYS A 459 -33.00 -1.87 -58.93
CA CYS A 459 -33.39 -2.76 -60.03
C CYS A 459 -34.86 -2.55 -60.40
N LEU A 460 -35.77 -2.56 -59.41
CA LEU A 460 -37.20 -2.29 -59.61
C LEU A 460 -37.44 -0.87 -60.14
N TYR A 461 -36.70 0.14 -59.67
CA TYR A 461 -36.77 1.51 -60.18
C TYR A 461 -36.29 1.61 -61.63
N ARG A 462 -35.18 0.96 -61.98
CA ARG A 462 -34.69 0.89 -63.38
C ARG A 462 -35.68 0.17 -64.28
N MET A 463 -36.24 -0.96 -63.84
CA MET A 463 -37.19 -1.75 -64.62
C MET A 463 -38.54 -1.04 -64.77
N SER A 464 -38.99 -0.33 -63.72
CA SER A 464 -40.14 0.57 -63.76
C SER A 464 -39.90 1.76 -64.71
N ALA A 465 -38.76 2.45 -64.61
CA ALA A 465 -38.42 3.57 -65.49
C ALA A 465 -38.29 3.15 -66.97
N LEU A 466 -37.73 1.97 -67.24
CA LEU A 466 -37.71 1.37 -68.59
C LEU A 466 -39.12 1.00 -69.07
N SER A 467 -39.97 0.44 -68.20
CA SER A 467 -41.37 0.17 -68.53
C SER A 467 -42.17 1.46 -68.77
N TYR A 468 -41.84 2.55 -68.09
CA TYR A 468 -42.48 3.86 -68.25
C TYR A 468 -42.06 4.53 -69.57
N LEU A 469 -40.78 4.46 -69.92
CA LEU A 469 -40.28 4.87 -71.25
C LEU A 469 -40.84 4.00 -72.38
N SER A 470 -41.12 2.71 -72.11
CA SER A 470 -41.72 1.79 -73.08
C SER A 470 -43.23 1.98 -73.27
N HIS A 471 -43.89 2.84 -72.48
CA HIS A 471 -45.33 3.08 -72.51
C HIS A 471 -45.66 4.58 -72.39
N GLY A 472 -45.15 5.39 -73.33
CA GLY A 472 -45.61 6.77 -73.48
C GLY A 472 -44.83 7.61 -74.51
N PRO A 473 -45.48 8.23 -75.53
CA PRO A 473 -46.84 8.00 -76.05
C PRO A 473 -46.83 7.47 -77.49
N GLU A 474 -47.56 6.39 -77.78
CA GLU A 474 -47.96 6.09 -79.16
C GLU A 474 -49.21 6.91 -79.52
N GLU A 475 -49.00 8.12 -80.03
CA GLU A 475 -50.01 8.79 -80.87
C GLU A 475 -49.37 9.41 -82.12
N THR A 476 -50.15 9.37 -83.20
CA THR A 476 -49.95 10.01 -84.51
C THR A 476 -48.87 9.47 -85.47
N LEU A 477 -49.39 8.76 -86.48
CA LEU A 477 -49.13 8.97 -87.92
C LEU A 477 -47.71 8.76 -88.50
N ILE A 478 -47.56 7.65 -89.24
CA ILE A 478 -47.23 7.56 -90.68
C ILE A 478 -47.52 6.09 -91.09
N GLY A 479 -48.07 5.75 -92.26
CA GLY A 479 -48.46 6.59 -93.39
C GLY A 479 -48.09 5.90 -94.71
N GLU A 480 -49.09 5.37 -95.41
CA GLU A 480 -49.07 5.01 -96.84
C GLU A 480 -48.10 3.91 -97.36
N ASN A 481 -48.71 2.76 -97.69
CA ASN A 481 -48.80 2.22 -99.06
C ASN A 481 -47.51 2.02 -99.89
N ILE A 482 -46.96 0.80 -99.89
CA ILE A 482 -46.31 0.22 -101.09
C ILE A 482 -47.01 -1.08 -101.51
N LYS A 483 -47.93 -0.91 -102.48
CA LYS A 483 -48.43 -1.93 -103.43
C LYS A 483 -47.30 -2.28 -104.42
N LEU A 484 -47.24 -3.42 -105.13
CA LEU A 484 -48.15 -4.58 -105.30
C LEU A 484 -47.37 -5.77 -105.93
N ARG A 485 -47.87 -6.99 -105.72
CA ARG A 485 -47.83 -8.20 -106.61
C ARG A 485 -46.61 -8.52 -107.52
N HIS A 486 -46.06 -9.71 -107.28
CA HIS A 486 -45.65 -10.70 -108.32
C HIS A 486 -46.83 -11.14 -109.24
N PRO A 487 -46.60 -11.92 -110.32
CA PRO A 487 -45.41 -12.01 -111.20
C PRO A 487 -45.74 -12.09 -112.71
N GLN A 488 -44.80 -11.71 -113.58
CA GLN A 488 -44.19 -12.56 -114.62
C GLN A 488 -42.98 -11.85 -115.26
#